data_AF-A0A450V5Z7-F1
#
_entry.id   AF-A0A450V5Z7-F1
#
_cell.length_a   1.000
_cell.length_b   1.000
_cell.length_c   1.000
_cell.angle_alpha   90.00
_cell.angle_beta   90.00
_cell.angle_gamma   90.00
#
_symmetry.space_group_name_H-M   'P 1'
#
loop_
_entity.id
_entity.type
_entity.pdbx_description
1 polymer ?
#
loop_
_entity_poly.entity_id
_entity_poly.type
_entity_poly.pdbx_seq_one_letter_code
_entity_poly.pdbx_strand_id
1 'polypeptide(L)'
;MGYPTLFVRLTGCPLRCRYCDTRYAFQGGRRMSLAEVLRAVRGITDPSGQPRFVTVTGGEPLAQPACRELLALLCEAGYRVSLETGGALDISGVDERVSIVMDIKTPGSGEMAANRPANLAALSHKDQVKFVICDRRDYEWARDRLAVSHIAARCEVLFLPVQGERESGQPPADALARELAEWILADRLPARLQIPLHKYLWGDVRGK
;
A
#
# COMPACT_ATOMS: atom_id res chain seq x y z
N MET A 1 -0.13 11.32 -4.84
CA MET A 1 1.00 10.68 -5.56
C MET A 1 2.10 11.70 -5.78
N GLY A 2 3.37 11.29 -5.75
CA GLY A 2 4.52 12.17 -6.08
C GLY A 2 5.03 13.08 -4.96
N TYR A 3 4.53 12.95 -3.74
CA TYR A 3 5.06 13.68 -2.59
C TYR A 3 6.47 13.18 -2.21
N PRO A 4 7.40 14.07 -1.86
CA PRO A 4 8.63 13.69 -1.16
C PRO A 4 8.25 13.04 0.18
N THR A 5 8.54 11.74 0.31
CA THR A 5 8.12 10.93 1.44
C THR A 5 9.27 10.02 1.88
N LEU A 6 9.54 9.98 3.18
CA LEU A 6 10.45 9.02 3.78
C LEU A 6 9.72 7.70 4.00
N PHE A 7 10.31 6.58 3.58
CA PHE A 7 9.75 5.25 3.81
C PHE A 7 10.41 4.55 5.00
N VAL A 8 9.60 4.16 5.98
CA VAL A 8 9.99 3.26 7.08
C VAL A 8 9.46 1.87 6.75
N ARG A 9 10.34 1.00 6.24
CA ARG A 9 9.99 -0.36 5.85
C ARG A 9 10.27 -1.35 6.99
N LEU A 10 9.22 -1.88 7.60
CA LEU A 10 9.28 -2.92 8.61
C LEU A 10 9.50 -4.30 7.97
N THR A 11 9.96 -5.25 8.78
CA THR A 11 10.24 -6.63 8.35
C THR A 11 9.13 -7.58 8.81
N GLY A 12 8.83 -8.61 8.01
CA GLY A 12 7.91 -9.69 8.33
C GLY A 12 6.53 -9.48 7.71
N CYS A 13 6.01 -10.50 7.03
CA CYS A 13 4.66 -10.50 6.47
C CYS A 13 4.04 -11.89 6.67
N PRO A 14 2.76 -12.00 7.09
CA PRO A 14 2.08 -13.29 7.13
C PRO A 14 1.68 -13.78 5.74
N LEU A 15 1.62 -12.90 4.74
CA LEU A 15 1.19 -13.22 3.38
C LEU A 15 2.36 -13.60 2.46
N ARG A 16 2.08 -14.37 1.41
CA ARG A 16 3.00 -14.77 0.34
C ARG A 16 2.41 -14.45 -1.03
N CYS A 17 1.99 -13.19 -1.21
CA CYS A 17 1.41 -12.71 -2.46
C CYS A 17 2.32 -13.08 -3.65
N ARG A 18 1.74 -13.71 -4.69
CA ARG A 18 2.49 -14.18 -5.87
C ARG A 18 3.31 -13.06 -6.51
N TYR A 19 2.70 -11.88 -6.65
CA TYR A 19 3.30 -10.68 -7.23
C TYR A 19 4.05 -9.78 -6.24
N CYS A 20 4.41 -10.27 -5.05
CA CYS A 20 5.12 -9.44 -4.07
C CYS A 20 6.47 -8.95 -4.63
N ASP A 21 6.61 -7.64 -4.82
CA ASP A 21 7.82 -6.97 -5.31
C ASP A 21 8.86 -6.71 -4.20
N THR A 22 8.49 -7.03 -2.96
CA THR A 22 9.24 -6.73 -1.74
C THR A 22 9.47 -7.98 -0.88
N ARG A 23 9.66 -9.16 -1.52
CA ARG A 23 9.95 -10.44 -0.82
C ARG A 23 11.13 -10.35 0.14
N TYR A 24 12.10 -9.46 -0.14
CA TYR A 24 13.23 -9.20 0.74
C TYR A 24 12.83 -8.64 2.12
N ALA A 25 11.62 -8.08 2.25
CA ALA A 25 11.08 -7.59 3.52
C ALA A 25 10.46 -8.71 4.37
N PHE A 26 10.39 -9.96 3.89
CA PHE A 26 9.87 -11.08 4.69
C PHE A 26 10.81 -11.48 5.84
N GLN A 27 12.11 -11.22 5.70
CA GLN A 27 13.14 -11.61 6.65
C GLN A 27 14.25 -10.54 6.72
N GLY A 28 15.14 -10.65 7.70
CA GLY A 28 16.25 -9.72 7.90
C GLY A 28 15.85 -8.49 8.72
N GLY A 29 16.30 -7.31 8.28
CA GLY A 29 16.12 -6.06 9.01
C GLY A 29 17.07 -5.90 10.20
N ARG A 30 16.92 -4.78 10.91
CA ARG A 30 17.67 -4.46 12.13
C ARG A 30 16.68 -4.18 13.24
N ARG A 31 16.83 -4.85 14.39
CA ARG A 31 16.06 -4.51 15.58
C ARG A 31 16.44 -3.11 16.04
N MET A 32 15.45 -2.24 16.21
CA MET A 32 15.60 -0.86 16.65
C MET A 32 14.49 -0.58 17.65
N SER A 33 14.83 0.14 18.73
CA SER A 33 13.85 0.78 19.60
C SER A 33 13.12 1.90 18.84
N LEU A 34 11.93 2.26 19.31
CA LEU A 34 11.15 3.37 18.75
C LEU A 34 11.94 4.69 18.75
N ALA A 35 12.70 4.94 19.82
CA ALA A 35 13.58 6.10 19.93
C ALA A 35 14.68 6.13 18.84
N GLU A 36 15.26 4.97 18.51
CA GLU A 36 16.24 4.86 17.43
C GLU A 36 15.61 5.07 16.06
N VAL A 37 14.39 4.57 15.82
CA VAL A 37 13.66 4.81 14.57
C VAL A 37 13.37 6.30 14.40
N LEU A 38 12.84 6.96 15.43
CA LEU A 38 12.59 8.41 15.39
C LEU A 38 13.86 9.22 15.16
N ARG A 39 14.98 8.82 15.77
CA ARG A 39 16.28 9.46 15.55
C ARG A 39 16.75 9.28 14.11
N ALA A 40 16.58 8.08 13.54
CA ALA A 40 16.94 7.80 12.15
C ALA A 40 16.08 8.61 11.17
N VAL A 41 14.76 8.70 11.40
CA VAL A 41 13.85 9.53 10.61
C VAL A 41 14.28 11.00 10.65
N ARG A 42 14.53 11.54 11.85
CA ARG A 42 15.03 12.92 12.01
C ARG A 42 16.38 13.17 11.35
N GLY A 43 17.28 12.19 11.35
CA GLY A 43 18.60 12.30 10.72
C GLY A 43 18.58 12.31 9.19
N ILE A 44 17.48 11.87 8.58
CA ILE A 44 17.28 11.91 7.11
C ILE A 44 16.55 13.19 6.70
N THR A 45 15.78 13.79 7.61
CA THR A 45 15.08 15.05 7.34
C THR A 45 16.02 16.24 7.46
N ASP A 46 15.83 17.24 6.61
CA ASP A 46 16.60 18.49 6.69
C ASP A 46 16.21 19.34 7.92
N PRO A 47 16.93 20.43 8.23
CA PRO A 47 16.61 21.30 9.37
C PRO A 47 15.21 21.95 9.31
N SER A 48 14.57 21.99 8.14
CA SER A 48 13.21 22.48 7.95
C SER A 48 12.13 21.40 8.14
N GLY A 49 12.55 20.15 8.39
CA GLY A 49 11.69 18.99 8.58
C GLY A 49 11.19 18.38 7.27
N GLN A 50 11.92 18.54 6.16
CA GLN A 50 11.59 17.88 4.89
C GLN A 50 12.38 16.58 4.69
N PRO A 51 11.78 15.50 4.16
CA PRO A 51 10.37 15.39 3.79
C PRO A 51 9.44 15.38 5.00
N ARG A 52 8.31 16.09 4.90
CA ARG A 52 7.28 16.12 5.95
C ARG A 52 6.44 14.85 6.02
N PHE A 53 6.45 14.05 4.96
CA PHE A 53 5.67 12.82 4.87
C PHE A 53 6.52 11.62 5.26
N VAL A 54 5.92 10.71 6.02
CA VAL A 54 6.52 9.42 6.37
C VAL A 54 5.52 8.31 6.06
N THR A 55 5.89 7.38 5.18
CA THR A 55 5.11 6.17 4.93
C THR A 55 5.71 5.02 5.74
N VAL A 56 4.93 4.44 6.65
CA VAL A 56 5.26 3.17 7.29
C VAL A 56 4.69 2.03 6.42
N THR A 57 5.55 1.11 6.02
CA THR A 57 5.24 -0.01 5.11
C THR A 57 6.10 -1.21 5.50
N GLY A 58 6.15 -2.26 4.67
CA GLY A 58 7.19 -3.29 4.73
C GLY A 58 6.74 -4.58 5.39
N GLY A 59 6.95 -5.70 4.69
CA GLY A 59 6.13 -6.87 4.92
C GLY A 59 4.68 -6.43 5.20
N GLU A 60 4.09 -6.89 6.29
CA GLU A 60 2.86 -6.32 6.85
C GLU A 60 3.20 -5.52 8.12
N PRO A 61 3.10 -4.17 8.12
CA PRO A 61 3.51 -3.38 9.28
C PRO A 61 2.76 -3.74 10.55
N LEU A 62 1.46 -4.01 10.46
CA LEU A 62 0.63 -4.33 11.61
C LEU A 62 0.95 -5.72 12.21
N ALA A 63 1.80 -6.52 11.57
CA ALA A 63 2.32 -7.75 12.16
C ALA A 63 3.38 -7.47 13.23
N GLN A 64 3.93 -6.25 13.29
CA GLN A 64 4.86 -5.83 14.32
C GLN A 64 4.09 -5.21 15.50
N PRO A 65 4.25 -5.72 16.73
CA PRO A 65 3.50 -5.23 17.90
C PRO A 65 3.65 -3.72 18.15
N ALA A 66 4.84 -3.17 17.90
CA ALA A 66 5.15 -1.76 18.13
C ALA A 66 4.72 -0.82 16.97
N CYS A 67 4.11 -1.34 15.89
CA CYS A 67 3.78 -0.52 14.71
C CYS A 67 2.81 0.63 15.05
N ARG A 68 1.80 0.37 15.88
CA ARG A 68 0.79 1.38 16.26
C ARG A 68 1.41 2.52 17.06
N GLU A 69 2.26 2.17 18.01
CA GLU A 69 3.02 3.13 18.81
C GLU A 69 3.98 3.95 17.94
N LEU A 70 4.67 3.31 17.00
CA LEU A 70 5.53 4.00 16.03
C LEU A 70 4.75 5.04 15.21
N LEU A 71 3.57 4.68 14.70
CA LEU A 71 2.71 5.57 13.93
C LEU A 71 2.31 6.80 14.74
N ALA A 72 1.86 6.61 15.99
CA ALA A 72 1.47 7.69 16.88
C ALA A 72 2.66 8.63 17.20
N LEU A 73 3.82 8.06 17.53
CA LEU A 73 5.04 8.83 17.82
C LEU A 73 5.52 9.66 16.62
N LEU A 74 5.37 9.15 15.39
CA LEU A 74 5.70 9.90 14.18
C LEU A 74 4.73 11.08 13.99
N CYS A 75 3.43 10.89 14.25
CA CYS A 75 2.47 11.98 14.24
C CYS A 75 2.76 13.04 15.31
N GLU A 76 3.12 12.63 16.53
CA GLU A 76 3.53 13.53 17.62
C GLU A 76 4.80 14.31 17.28
N ALA A 77 5.72 13.72 16.52
CA ALA A 77 6.91 14.39 16.00
C ALA A 77 6.60 15.37 14.85
N GLY A 78 5.34 15.55 14.46
CA GLY A 78 4.90 16.53 13.47
C GLY A 78 4.91 16.04 12.02
N TYR A 79 5.14 14.74 11.78
CA TYR A 79 5.11 14.17 10.44
C TYR A 79 3.68 13.92 9.95
N ARG A 80 3.49 14.02 8.63
CA ARG A 80 2.28 13.55 7.95
C ARG A 80 2.46 12.06 7.62
N VAL A 81 1.82 11.21 8.41
CA VAL A 81 2.08 9.77 8.37
C VAL A 81 1.06 9.04 7.51
N SER A 82 1.52 8.09 6.70
CA SER A 82 0.67 7.09 6.07
C SER A 82 1.11 5.68 6.42
N LEU A 83 0.15 4.75 6.45
CA LEU A 83 0.35 3.33 6.66
C LEU A 83 -0.03 2.56 5.40
N GLU A 84 0.91 1.82 4.81
CA GLU A 84 0.60 0.85 3.76
C GLU A 84 0.44 -0.56 4.37
N THR A 85 -0.77 -1.13 4.29
CA THR A 85 -1.11 -2.45 4.86
C THR A 85 -1.80 -3.34 3.83
N GLY A 86 -1.63 -4.66 3.96
CA GLY A 86 -2.30 -5.66 3.12
C GLY A 86 -3.72 -6.01 3.59
N GLY A 87 -4.22 -5.37 4.65
CA GLY A 87 -5.61 -5.53 5.09
C GLY A 87 -5.97 -6.89 5.70
N ALA A 88 -4.96 -7.75 5.96
CA ALA A 88 -5.16 -9.05 6.59
C ALA A 88 -5.26 -8.98 8.12
N LEU A 89 -4.66 -7.94 8.72
CA LEU A 89 -4.72 -7.67 10.16
C LEU A 89 -5.70 -6.54 10.45
N ASP A 90 -6.19 -6.50 11.69
CA ASP A 90 -7.13 -5.47 12.13
C ASP A 90 -6.49 -4.08 12.09
N ILE A 91 -7.14 -3.13 11.41
CA ILE A 91 -6.68 -1.73 11.32
C ILE A 91 -7.30 -0.83 12.40
N SER A 92 -8.26 -1.34 13.20
CA SER A 92 -8.87 -0.56 14.28
C SER A 92 -7.82 -0.10 15.29
N GLY A 93 -7.97 1.10 15.87
CA GLY A 93 -6.99 1.66 16.81
C GLY A 93 -5.66 2.12 16.20
N VAL A 94 -5.59 2.28 14.87
CA VAL A 94 -4.55 3.11 14.25
C VAL A 94 -4.88 4.58 14.57
N ASP A 95 -3.86 5.37 14.88
CA ASP A 95 -4.01 6.79 15.19
C ASP A 95 -4.79 7.53 14.09
N GLU A 96 -5.79 8.32 14.47
CA GLU A 96 -6.69 8.99 13.53
C GLU A 96 -6.00 10.01 12.62
N ARG A 97 -4.77 10.42 12.93
CA ARG A 97 -3.97 11.34 12.10
C ARG A 97 -3.28 10.60 10.94
N VAL A 98 -3.17 9.28 11.01
CA VAL A 98 -2.50 8.45 9.98
C VAL A 98 -3.44 8.18 8.82
N SER A 99 -3.01 8.46 7.59
CA SER A 99 -3.75 8.03 6.39
C SER A 99 -3.45 6.56 6.09
N ILE A 100 -4.48 5.72 5.94
CA ILE A 100 -4.33 4.30 5.66
C ILE A 100 -4.44 4.09 4.15
N VAL A 101 -3.48 3.37 3.59
CA VAL A 101 -3.51 2.85 2.22
C VAL A 101 -3.59 1.33 2.31
N MET A 102 -4.80 0.80 2.21
CA MET A 102 -5.08 -0.63 2.35
C MET A 102 -5.14 -1.31 0.99
N ASP A 103 -4.34 -2.36 0.80
CA ASP A 103 -4.34 -3.20 -0.40
C ASP A 103 -5.30 -4.38 -0.24
N ILE A 104 -6.43 -4.36 -0.95
CA ILE A 104 -7.36 -5.48 -0.98
C ILE A 104 -6.83 -6.50 -1.98
N LYS A 105 -6.47 -7.68 -1.47
CA LYS A 105 -5.84 -8.75 -2.22
C LYS A 105 -6.82 -9.36 -3.22
N THR A 106 -6.56 -9.17 -4.49
CA THR A 106 -7.30 -9.79 -5.61
C THR A 106 -7.02 -11.29 -5.69
N PRO A 107 -7.82 -12.09 -6.44
CA PRO A 107 -7.51 -13.49 -6.71
C PRO A 107 -6.07 -13.71 -7.22
N GLY A 108 -5.57 -12.81 -8.08
CA GLY A 108 -4.23 -12.81 -8.63
C GLY A 108 -3.12 -12.84 -7.58
N SER A 109 -3.38 -12.33 -6.37
CA SER A 109 -2.42 -12.37 -5.27
C SER A 109 -2.15 -13.78 -4.74
N GLY A 110 -3.09 -14.72 -4.88
CA GLY A 110 -3.09 -15.98 -4.13
C GLY A 110 -3.45 -15.84 -2.64
N GLU A 111 -3.72 -14.62 -2.15
CA GLU A 111 -3.93 -14.28 -0.74
C GLU A 111 -5.29 -13.61 -0.51
N MET A 112 -6.23 -13.74 -1.46
CA MET A 112 -7.56 -13.13 -1.38
C MET A 112 -8.33 -13.53 -0.12
N ALA A 113 -8.15 -14.77 0.36
CA ALA A 113 -8.80 -15.29 1.56
C ALA A 113 -8.33 -14.60 2.84
N ALA A 114 -7.16 -13.95 2.82
CA ALA A 114 -6.63 -13.23 3.98
C ALA A 114 -7.26 -11.85 4.17
N ASN A 115 -7.99 -11.31 3.17
CA ASN A 115 -8.67 -10.03 3.32
C ASN A 115 -9.63 -10.06 4.51
N ARG A 116 -9.61 -9.03 5.35
CA ARG A 116 -10.50 -8.87 6.50
C ARG A 116 -11.59 -7.82 6.19
N PRO A 117 -12.83 -8.20 5.81
CA PRO A 117 -13.86 -7.25 5.39
C PRO A 117 -14.24 -6.23 6.46
N ALA A 118 -14.11 -6.60 7.75
CA ALA A 118 -14.38 -5.71 8.88
C ALA A 118 -13.52 -4.43 8.85
N ASN A 119 -12.33 -4.45 8.23
CA ASN A 119 -11.47 -3.28 8.10
C ASN A 119 -12.11 -2.16 7.27
N LEU A 120 -13.02 -2.48 6.34
CA LEU A 120 -13.67 -1.47 5.49
C LEU A 120 -14.47 -0.44 6.30
N ALA A 121 -15.01 -0.84 7.46
CA ALA A 121 -15.77 0.06 8.33
C ALA A 121 -14.89 1.10 9.05
N ALA A 122 -13.60 0.83 9.20
CA ALA A 122 -12.64 1.72 9.87
C ALA A 122 -12.02 2.77 8.92
N LEU A 123 -12.28 2.67 7.62
CA LEU A 123 -11.78 3.60 6.61
C LEU A 123 -12.65 4.85 6.48
N SER A 124 -11.99 5.96 6.14
CA SER A 124 -12.56 7.30 6.04
C SER A 124 -12.01 8.05 4.81
N HIS A 125 -12.47 9.28 4.60
CA HIS A 125 -12.15 10.09 3.40
C HIS A 125 -10.65 10.42 3.22
N LYS A 126 -9.84 10.35 4.29
CA LYS A 126 -8.38 10.56 4.23
C LYS A 126 -7.62 9.31 3.76
N ASP A 127 -8.30 8.16 3.72
CA ASP A 127 -7.71 6.86 3.45
C ASP A 127 -7.84 6.50 1.97
N GLN A 128 -7.18 5.43 1.58
CA GLN A 128 -7.19 4.91 0.22
C GLN A 128 -7.29 3.40 0.25
N VAL A 129 -8.07 2.84 -0.68
CA VAL A 129 -8.09 1.40 -0.95
C VAL A 129 -7.46 1.18 -2.31
N LYS A 130 -6.49 0.27 -2.38
CA LYS A 130 -5.85 -0.13 -3.62
C LYS A 130 -6.16 -1.57 -3.97
N PHE A 131 -6.24 -1.85 -5.27
CA PHE A 131 -6.32 -3.18 -5.85
C PHE A 131 -5.17 -3.31 -6.85
N VAL A 132 -4.31 -4.31 -6.66
CA VAL A 132 -3.31 -4.69 -7.67
C VAL A 132 -3.95 -5.67 -8.64
N ILE A 133 -4.02 -5.29 -9.91
CA ILE A 133 -4.70 -6.01 -10.98
C ILE A 133 -3.67 -6.77 -11.81
N CYS A 134 -3.76 -8.10 -11.85
CA CYS A 134 -2.90 -8.95 -12.68
C CYS A 134 -3.44 -9.17 -14.09
N ASP A 135 -4.76 -9.20 -14.24
CA ASP A 135 -5.46 -9.57 -15.47
C ASP A 135 -6.93 -9.10 -15.42
N ARG A 136 -7.70 -9.47 -16.45
CA ARG A 136 -9.12 -9.14 -16.57
C ARG A 136 -9.97 -9.76 -15.43
N ARG A 137 -9.62 -10.95 -14.94
CA ARG A 137 -10.36 -11.62 -13.86
C ARG A 137 -10.21 -10.87 -12.55
N ASP A 138 -9.02 -10.37 -12.25
CA ASP A 138 -8.78 -9.50 -11.09
C ASP A 138 -9.58 -8.19 -11.19
N TYR A 139 -9.61 -7.59 -12.39
CA TYR A 139 -10.39 -6.38 -12.65
C TYR A 139 -11.89 -6.60 -12.39
N GLU A 140 -12.48 -7.64 -12.97
CA GLU A 140 -13.91 -7.95 -12.83
C GLU A 140 -14.27 -8.24 -11.36
N TRP A 141 -13.41 -9.00 -10.67
CA TRP A 141 -13.58 -9.25 -9.24
C TRP A 141 -13.51 -7.95 -8.42
N ALA A 142 -12.57 -7.06 -8.73
CA ALA A 142 -12.42 -5.78 -8.01
C ALA A 142 -13.62 -4.86 -8.27
N ARG A 143 -14.09 -4.77 -9.52
CA ARG A 143 -15.32 -4.04 -9.89
C ARG A 143 -16.53 -4.53 -9.08
N ASP A 144 -16.75 -5.85 -9.04
CA ASP A 144 -17.87 -6.43 -8.31
C ASP A 144 -17.74 -6.20 -6.79
N ARG A 145 -16.50 -6.25 -6.26
CA ARG A 145 -16.22 -5.93 -4.86
C ARG A 145 -16.53 -4.48 -4.52
N LEU A 146 -16.23 -3.53 -5.41
CA LEU A 146 -16.57 -2.12 -5.21
C LEU A 146 -18.07 -1.91 -5.15
N ALA A 147 -18.83 -2.57 -6.04
CA ALA A 147 -20.28 -2.47 -6.07
C ALA A 147 -20.92 -2.93 -4.75
N VAL A 148 -20.48 -4.05 -4.19
CA VAL A 148 -21.07 -4.60 -2.94
C VAL A 148 -20.57 -3.94 -1.66
N SER A 149 -19.37 -3.37 -1.66
CA SER A 149 -18.78 -2.75 -0.46
C SER A 149 -19.12 -1.27 -0.29
N HIS A 150 -19.53 -0.59 -1.37
CA HIS A 150 -19.72 0.86 -1.42
C HIS A 150 -18.50 1.67 -0.93
N ILE A 151 -17.30 1.09 -0.98
CA ILE A 151 -16.09 1.70 -0.40
C ILE A 151 -15.68 3.00 -1.11
N ALA A 152 -16.01 3.12 -2.41
CA ALA A 152 -15.77 4.33 -3.18
C ALA A 152 -16.55 5.57 -2.67
N ALA A 153 -17.62 5.37 -1.88
CA ALA A 153 -18.32 6.47 -1.22
C ALA A 153 -17.63 6.93 0.08
N ARG A 154 -16.66 6.15 0.60
CA ARG A 154 -15.97 6.41 1.87
C ARG A 154 -14.58 6.97 1.66
N CYS A 155 -13.84 6.44 0.69
CA CYS A 155 -12.44 6.79 0.48
C CYS A 155 -12.04 6.64 -0.99
N GLU A 156 -10.86 7.15 -1.35
CA GLU A 156 -10.35 7.02 -2.71
C GLU A 156 -10.04 5.56 -3.04
N VAL A 157 -10.42 5.12 -4.24
CA VAL A 157 -10.15 3.77 -4.75
C VAL A 157 -9.12 3.83 -5.86
N LEU A 158 -8.10 2.98 -5.78
CA LEU A 158 -6.96 2.94 -6.67
C LEU A 158 -6.85 1.59 -7.35
N PHE A 159 -6.75 1.58 -8.68
CA PHE A 159 -6.48 0.39 -9.46
C PHE A 159 -5.05 0.48 -10.00
N LEU A 160 -4.21 -0.49 -9.67
CA LEU A 160 -2.80 -0.52 -10.05
C LEU A 160 -2.54 -1.75 -10.91
N PRO A 161 -1.95 -1.60 -12.11
CA PRO A 161 -1.48 -2.75 -12.86
C PRO A 161 -0.28 -3.38 -12.15
N VAL A 162 -0.26 -4.71 -12.05
CA VAL A 162 0.86 -5.45 -11.44
C VAL A 162 2.20 -5.08 -12.07
N GLN A 163 3.24 -4.93 -11.24
CA GLN A 163 4.62 -4.69 -11.65
C GLN A 163 5.49 -5.83 -11.10
N GLY A 164 6.36 -6.45 -11.92
CA GLY A 164 7.28 -7.51 -11.48
C GLY A 164 7.35 -8.72 -12.42
N GLU A 165 7.96 -9.82 -11.95
CA GLU A 165 7.99 -11.11 -12.66
C GLU A 165 6.56 -11.57 -12.94
N ARG A 166 6.20 -11.46 -14.21
CA ARG A 166 4.94 -11.93 -14.75
C ARG A 166 5.13 -13.32 -15.32
N GLU A 167 4.07 -14.12 -15.29
CA GLU A 167 4.08 -15.42 -15.97
C GLU A 167 4.37 -15.22 -17.47
N SER A 168 5.07 -16.18 -18.08
CA SER A 168 5.35 -16.17 -19.51
C SER A 168 4.05 -16.01 -20.30
N GLY A 169 3.96 -15.00 -21.16
CA GLY A 169 2.78 -14.72 -21.99
C GLY A 169 1.89 -13.56 -21.51
N GLN A 170 2.16 -12.94 -20.36
CA GLN A 170 1.43 -11.73 -19.96
C GLN A 170 1.92 -10.49 -20.74
N PRO A 171 1.03 -9.54 -21.07
CA PRO A 171 1.39 -8.33 -21.79
C PRO A 171 2.39 -7.46 -21.00
N PRO A 172 3.18 -6.61 -21.67
CA PRO A 172 4.01 -5.58 -21.05
C PRO A 172 3.25 -4.73 -20.00
N ALA A 173 3.94 -4.12 -19.04
CA ALA A 173 3.27 -3.43 -17.92
C ALA A 173 2.50 -2.19 -18.36
N ASP A 174 3.02 -1.52 -19.37
CA ASP A 174 2.40 -0.43 -20.11
C ASP A 174 1.18 -0.89 -20.92
N ALA A 175 1.20 -2.12 -21.47
CA ALA A 175 0.03 -2.68 -22.15
C ALA A 175 -1.10 -2.99 -21.17
N LEU A 176 -0.81 -3.65 -20.04
CA LEU A 176 -1.83 -3.88 -19.00
C LEU A 176 -2.35 -2.58 -18.39
N ALA A 177 -1.49 -1.58 -18.20
CA ALA A 177 -1.91 -0.26 -17.74
C ALA A 177 -2.91 0.39 -18.69
N ARG A 178 -2.69 0.27 -20.01
CA ARG A 178 -3.59 0.77 -21.05
C ARG A 178 -4.92 0.00 -21.03
N GLU A 179 -4.87 -1.32 -21.03
CA GLU A 179 -6.07 -2.16 -20.93
C GLU A 179 -6.90 -1.83 -19.69
N LEU A 180 -6.25 -1.69 -18.54
CA LEU A 180 -6.90 -1.33 -17.28
C LEU A 180 -7.56 0.06 -17.36
N ALA A 181 -6.94 1.02 -18.03
CA ALA A 181 -7.55 2.33 -18.29
C ALA A 181 -8.83 2.19 -19.13
N GLU A 182 -8.77 1.44 -20.23
CA GLU A 182 -9.93 1.19 -21.10
C GLU A 182 -11.06 0.48 -20.36
N TRP A 183 -10.74 -0.49 -19.51
CA TRP A 183 -11.73 -1.20 -18.69
C TRP A 183 -12.44 -0.27 -17.70
N ILE A 184 -11.67 0.55 -16.96
CA ILE A 184 -12.23 1.55 -16.02
C ILE A 184 -13.14 2.53 -16.76
N LEU A 185 -12.74 3.00 -17.95
CA LEU A 185 -13.54 3.91 -18.76
C LEU A 185 -14.84 3.25 -19.26
N ALA A 186 -14.76 2.02 -19.76
CA ALA A 186 -15.90 1.28 -20.27
C ALA A 186 -16.97 1.05 -19.20
N ASP A 187 -16.56 0.68 -17.99
CA ASP A 187 -17.48 0.42 -16.87
C ASP A 187 -17.81 1.69 -16.06
N ARG A 188 -17.20 2.84 -16.39
CA ARG A 188 -17.34 4.13 -15.67
C ARG A 188 -17.09 3.98 -14.17
N LEU A 189 -16.08 3.19 -13.83
CA LEU A 189 -15.83 2.80 -12.45
C LEU A 189 -15.29 4.00 -11.64
N PRO A 190 -15.75 4.24 -10.39
CA PRO A 190 -15.23 5.30 -9.52
C PRO A 190 -13.87 4.89 -8.91
N ALA A 191 -12.90 4.59 -9.76
CA ALA A 191 -11.56 4.18 -9.39
C ALA A 191 -10.52 5.01 -10.17
N ARG A 192 -9.46 5.44 -9.49
CA ARG A 192 -8.32 6.11 -10.11
C ARG A 192 -7.28 5.07 -10.54
N LEU A 193 -6.91 5.07 -11.81
CA LEU A 193 -5.73 4.34 -12.27
C LEU A 193 -4.47 4.94 -11.63
N GLN A 194 -3.62 4.09 -11.06
CA GLN A 194 -2.36 4.51 -10.46
C GLN A 194 -1.20 3.69 -11.00
N ILE A 195 -0.29 4.37 -11.69
CA ILE A 195 0.97 3.79 -12.14
C ILE A 195 2.02 3.96 -11.03
N PRO A 196 2.77 2.90 -10.67
CA PRO A 196 3.88 3.01 -9.73
C PRO A 196 5.03 3.87 -10.28
N LEU A 197 4.95 5.19 -10.05
CA LEU A 197 5.92 6.17 -10.58
C LEU A 197 7.38 5.82 -10.25
N HIS A 198 7.66 5.26 -9.08
CA HIS A 198 9.01 4.87 -8.68
C HIS A 198 9.58 3.75 -9.56
N LYS A 199 8.75 2.81 -10.05
CA LYS A 199 9.19 1.76 -11.00
C LYS A 199 9.52 2.36 -12.36
N TYR A 200 8.76 3.38 -12.79
CA TYR A 200 9.04 4.10 -14.03
C TYR A 200 10.36 4.89 -13.95
N LEU A 201 10.66 5.50 -12.81
CA LEU A 201 11.86 6.33 -12.61
C LEU A 201 13.12 5.51 -12.30
N TRP A 202 12.99 4.47 -11.46
CA TRP A 202 14.13 3.75 -10.88
C TRP A 202 14.03 2.22 -10.99
N GLY A 203 13.00 1.66 -11.64
CA GLY A 203 12.80 0.21 -11.71
C GLY A 203 12.68 -0.43 -10.32
N ASP A 204 13.34 -1.57 -10.13
CA ASP A 204 13.33 -2.33 -8.86
C ASP A 204 14.44 -1.92 -7.88
N VAL A 205 15.06 -0.75 -8.06
CA VAL A 205 16.13 -0.26 -7.18
C VAL A 205 15.59 -0.04 -5.76
N ARG A 206 16.26 -0.65 -4.78
CA ARG A 206 15.88 -0.54 -3.36
C ARG A 206 16.31 0.81 -2.78
N GLY A 207 15.46 1.37 -1.91
CA GLY A 207 15.76 2.61 -1.20
C GLY A 207 15.66 3.88 -2.06
N LYS A 208 14.91 3.81 -3.17
CA LYS A 208 14.61 4.92 -4.07
C LYS A 208 13.10 5.12 -4.17
#